data_AF-X1PV41-F1
#
_entry.id   AF-X1PV41-F1
#
_cell.length_a   1.000
_cell.length_b   1.000
_cell.length_c   1.000
_cell.angle_alpha   90.00
_cell.angle_beta   90.00
_cell.angle_gamma   90.00
#
_symmetry.space_group_name_H-M   'P 1'
#
loop_
_entity.id
_entity.type
_entity.pdbx_description
1 polymer ?
#
loop_
_entity_poly.entity_id
_entity_poly.type
_entity_poly.pdbx_seq_one_letter_code
_entity_poly.pdbx_strand_id
1 'polypeptide(L)'
;ARGFVLIHSETFETTFVNSRPFRVNAGDVSAYILVPNDDPEMSYRTNYLSELKGGKRVLAVNYKGEARIVSIGRVKIEIRPMLRFELEVFEGNKKIPLSCICQNAETIRLVAPDGKAKSVVTIKIGDEVLVHIGPGATHFGTAIKESILEK
;
A
#
# COMPACT_ATOMS: atom_id res chain seq x y z
N ALA A 1 -11.04 -1.93 4.82
CA ALA A 1 -9.67 -1.73 5.37
C ALA A 1 -9.56 -0.47 6.22
N ARG A 2 -8.80 -0.51 7.34
CA ARG A 2 -8.58 0.64 8.26
C ARG A 2 -7.20 1.30 8.14
N GLY A 3 -6.22 0.62 7.56
CA GLY A 3 -4.89 1.17 7.32
C GLY A 3 -4.22 0.60 6.07
N PHE A 4 -3.26 1.36 5.53
CA PHE A 4 -2.60 1.10 4.26
C PHE A 4 -1.10 1.26 4.44
N VAL A 5 -0.30 0.29 3.98
CA VAL A 5 1.16 0.33 4.07
C VAL A 5 1.73 0.95 2.80
N LEU A 6 2.71 1.86 2.94
CA LEU A 6 3.36 2.49 1.79
C LEU A 6 4.41 1.55 1.17
N ILE A 7 4.17 1.15 -0.08
CA ILE A 7 5.09 0.32 -0.88
C ILE A 7 5.86 1.19 -1.87
N HIS A 8 7.17 0.97 -1.97
CA HIS A 8 8.03 1.72 -2.88
C HIS A 8 7.78 1.35 -4.35
N SER A 9 7.91 2.34 -5.24
CA SER A 9 7.71 2.23 -6.70
C SER A 9 8.83 1.54 -7.49
N GLU A 10 9.67 0.75 -6.82
CA GLU A 10 10.87 0.09 -7.38
C GLU A 10 11.76 0.95 -8.30
N THR A 11 11.70 2.28 -8.18
CA THR A 11 12.44 3.23 -9.03
C THR A 11 13.92 3.39 -8.64
N PHE A 12 14.49 2.44 -7.91
CA PHE A 12 15.89 2.49 -7.52
C PHE A 12 16.82 2.21 -8.70
N GLU A 13 17.92 2.93 -8.77
CA GLU A 13 19.08 2.53 -9.54
C GLU A 13 19.80 1.41 -8.78
N THR A 14 20.10 0.33 -9.46
CA THR A 14 21.02 -0.70 -8.95
C THR A 14 22.22 -0.73 -9.87
N THR A 15 23.39 -1.15 -9.38
CA THR A 15 24.59 -1.33 -10.20
C THR A 15 24.43 -2.34 -11.34
N PHE A 16 23.34 -3.12 -11.34
CA PHE A 16 23.09 -4.20 -12.29
C PHE A 16 21.89 -3.97 -13.20
N VAL A 17 20.99 -3.03 -12.87
CA VAL A 17 19.72 -2.82 -13.59
C VAL A 17 19.36 -1.34 -13.58
N ASN A 18 19.10 -0.79 -14.77
CA ASN A 18 18.55 0.55 -14.96
C ASN A 18 17.24 0.72 -14.19
N SER A 19 17.04 1.90 -13.60
CA SER A 19 15.78 2.24 -12.94
C SER A 19 14.60 2.11 -13.91
N ARG A 20 13.52 1.46 -13.48
CA ARG A 20 12.29 1.40 -14.28
C ARG A 20 11.51 2.70 -14.11
N PRO A 21 10.80 3.19 -15.15
CA PRO A 21 10.15 4.49 -15.10
C PRO A 21 9.12 4.65 -13.97
N PHE A 22 8.44 3.57 -13.55
CA PHE A 22 7.66 3.42 -12.30
C PHE A 22 7.03 2.02 -12.26
N ARG A 23 7.32 1.16 -11.27
CA ARG A 23 6.69 -0.17 -11.14
C ARG A 23 6.45 -0.51 -9.67
N VAL A 24 5.22 -0.86 -9.30
CA VAL A 24 4.90 -1.26 -7.92
C VAL A 24 4.52 -2.73 -7.90
N ASN A 25 5.09 -3.51 -6.99
CA ASN A 25 4.49 -4.77 -6.56
C ASN A 25 3.50 -4.47 -5.44
N ALA A 26 2.21 -4.39 -5.78
CA ALA A 26 1.24 -3.78 -4.88
C ALA A 26 0.77 -4.69 -3.74
N GLY A 27 1.13 -5.98 -3.75
CA GLY A 27 0.72 -6.96 -2.75
C GLY A 27 -0.13 -8.08 -3.32
N ASP A 28 -0.92 -8.73 -2.45
CA ASP A 28 -1.84 -9.80 -2.84
C ASP A 28 -3.14 -9.25 -3.44
N VAL A 29 -3.83 -10.05 -4.25
CA VAL A 29 -5.02 -9.61 -5.00
C VAL A 29 -6.22 -9.20 -4.12
N SER A 30 -6.26 -9.62 -2.85
CA SER A 30 -7.32 -9.27 -1.90
C SER A 30 -7.05 -7.95 -1.16
N ALA A 31 -5.84 -7.39 -1.26
CA ALA A 31 -5.50 -6.15 -0.60
C ALA A 31 -6.26 -4.95 -1.22
N TYR A 32 -6.55 -3.97 -0.37
CA TYR A 32 -7.11 -2.70 -0.78
C TYR A 32 -6.01 -1.66 -1.05
N ILE A 33 -6.24 -0.79 -2.01
CA ILE A 33 -5.47 0.43 -2.23
C ILE A 33 -6.34 1.67 -2.13
N LEU A 34 -5.71 2.82 -1.96
CA LEU A 34 -6.34 4.12 -2.11
C LEU A 34 -6.33 4.55 -3.57
N VAL A 35 -7.50 4.96 -4.06
CA VAL A 35 -7.68 5.54 -5.38
C VAL A 35 -8.33 6.92 -5.25
N PRO A 36 -8.13 7.82 -6.22
CA PRO A 36 -8.75 9.14 -6.19
C PRO A 36 -10.27 9.02 -6.08
N ASN A 37 -10.88 9.93 -5.34
CA ASN A 37 -12.31 10.11 -5.27
C ASN A 37 -12.64 11.53 -5.74
N ASP A 38 -13.75 11.68 -6.44
CA ASP A 38 -14.17 12.98 -6.98
C ASP A 38 -14.98 13.79 -5.93
N ASP A 39 -15.16 13.24 -4.73
CA ASP A 39 -15.82 13.88 -3.58
C ASP A 39 -14.90 14.97 -2.95
N PRO A 40 -15.37 16.22 -2.85
CA PRO A 40 -14.61 17.31 -2.23
C PRO A 40 -14.27 17.09 -0.74
N GLU A 41 -15.09 16.34 0.00
CA GLU A 41 -14.86 16.12 1.44
C GLU A 41 -13.96 14.90 1.71
N MET A 42 -13.86 13.98 0.75
CA MET A 42 -13.06 12.77 0.89
C MET A 42 -12.26 12.52 -0.38
N SER A 43 -11.00 12.94 -0.39
CA SER A 43 -10.10 12.96 -1.56
C SER A 43 -9.74 11.58 -2.12
N TYR A 44 -10.03 10.50 -1.38
CA TYR A 44 -9.77 9.13 -1.81
C TYR A 44 -10.87 8.16 -1.39
N ARG A 45 -10.91 7.02 -2.07
CA ARG A 45 -11.72 5.86 -1.70
C ARG A 45 -10.88 4.59 -1.78
N THR A 46 -11.39 3.48 -1.28
CA THR A 46 -10.72 2.18 -1.42
C THR A 46 -11.13 1.44 -2.70
N ASN A 47 -10.20 0.65 -3.22
CA ASN A 47 -10.45 -0.29 -4.31
C ASN A 47 -9.62 -1.57 -4.09
N TYR A 48 -10.13 -2.73 -4.48
CA TYR A 48 -9.37 -3.98 -4.44
C TYR A 48 -8.29 -3.99 -5.53
N LEU A 49 -7.14 -4.59 -5.23
CA LEU A 49 -6.09 -4.81 -6.24
C LEU A 49 -6.57 -5.69 -7.40
N SER A 50 -7.40 -6.69 -7.11
CA SER A 50 -8.02 -7.57 -8.11
C SER A 50 -8.89 -6.83 -9.14
N GLU A 51 -9.43 -5.65 -8.79
CA GLU A 51 -10.30 -4.85 -9.67
C GLU A 51 -9.53 -3.86 -10.55
N LEU A 52 -8.22 -3.72 -10.35
CA LEU A 52 -7.41 -2.79 -11.12
C LEU A 52 -7.15 -3.29 -12.54
N LYS A 53 -7.14 -2.35 -13.48
CA LYS A 53 -6.82 -2.58 -14.88
C LYS A 53 -6.14 -1.36 -15.50
N GLY A 54 -5.55 -1.54 -16.68
CA GLY A 54 -4.99 -0.43 -17.47
C GLY A 54 -5.99 0.70 -17.65
N GLY A 55 -5.51 1.95 -17.60
CA GLY A 55 -6.30 3.17 -17.71
C GLY A 55 -7.01 3.61 -16.42
N LYS A 56 -7.05 2.80 -15.36
CA LYS A 56 -7.59 3.26 -14.06
C LYS A 56 -6.66 4.29 -13.41
N ARG A 57 -7.27 5.27 -12.74
CA ARG A 57 -6.57 6.30 -11.94
C ARG A 57 -6.27 5.75 -10.54
N VAL A 58 -5.05 5.96 -10.06
CA VAL A 58 -4.59 5.60 -8.70
C VAL A 58 -3.79 6.75 -8.09
N LEU A 59 -3.58 6.70 -6.77
CA LEU A 59 -2.74 7.66 -6.07
C LEU A 59 -1.29 7.17 -6.02
N ALA A 60 -0.35 8.02 -6.43
CA ALA A 60 1.06 7.88 -6.12
C ALA A 60 1.40 8.85 -4.99
N VAL A 61 1.92 8.32 -3.87
CA VAL A 61 2.17 9.08 -2.65
C VAL A 61 3.67 8.99 -2.31
N ASN A 62 4.27 10.09 -1.87
CA ASN A 62 5.64 10.07 -1.35
C ASN A 62 5.67 9.92 0.17
N TYR A 63 6.87 9.75 0.74
CA TYR A 63 7.03 9.53 2.18
C TYR A 63 6.63 10.74 3.05
N LYS A 64 6.42 11.92 2.45
CA LYS A 64 5.92 13.13 3.13
C LYS A 64 4.40 13.23 3.12
N GLY A 65 3.70 12.27 2.50
CA GLY A 65 2.25 12.29 2.35
C GLY A 65 1.73 13.10 1.17
N GLU A 66 2.61 13.65 0.33
CA GLU A 66 2.19 14.36 -0.88
C GLU A 66 1.72 13.34 -1.92
N ALA A 67 0.51 13.54 -2.45
CA ALA A 67 -0.14 12.63 -3.38
C ALA A 67 -0.38 13.28 -4.74
N ARG A 68 -0.25 12.48 -5.80
CA ARG A 68 -0.65 12.85 -7.16
C ARG A 68 -1.40 11.71 -7.83
N ILE A 69 -2.25 12.05 -8.78
CA ILE A 69 -3.00 11.07 -9.58
C ILE A 69 -2.12 10.56 -10.72
N VAL A 70 -2.06 9.24 -10.89
CA VAL A 70 -1.40 8.58 -12.04
C VAL A 70 -2.33 7.54 -12.66
N SER A 71 -2.06 7.17 -13.92
CA SER A 71 -2.81 6.14 -14.64
C SER A 71 -2.04 4.82 -14.70
N ILE A 72 -2.73 3.71 -14.49
CA ILE A 72 -2.14 2.37 -14.64
C ILE A 72 -1.87 2.09 -16.12
N GLY A 73 -0.62 1.80 -16.48
CA GLY A 73 -0.28 1.33 -17.83
C GLY A 73 -0.70 -0.13 -18.05
N ARG A 74 -0.27 -1.03 -17.16
CA ARG A 74 -0.55 -2.47 -17.22
C ARG A 74 -0.61 -3.07 -15.82
N VAL A 75 -1.46 -4.09 -15.65
CA VAL A 75 -1.48 -4.95 -14.47
C VAL A 75 -0.94 -6.33 -14.85
N LYS A 76 -0.10 -6.90 -14.00
CA LYS A 76 0.41 -8.27 -14.14
C LYS A 76 0.16 -8.99 -12.83
N ILE A 77 -0.50 -10.14 -12.90
CA ILE A 77 -0.75 -11.03 -11.77
C ILE A 77 0.13 -12.27 -11.97
N GLU A 78 0.84 -12.67 -10.93
CA GLU A 78 1.68 -13.87 -10.94
C GLU A 78 1.59 -14.60 -9.60
N ILE A 79 1.78 -15.92 -9.64
CA ILE A 79 1.80 -16.78 -8.45
C ILE A 79 3.24 -16.83 -7.94
N ARG A 80 3.45 -16.42 -6.68
CA ARG A 80 4.74 -16.42 -6.00
C ARG A 80 4.56 -16.75 -4.52
N PRO A 81 5.61 -17.25 -3.84
CA PRO A 81 5.65 -17.25 -2.38
C PRO A 81 5.44 -15.82 -1.84
N MET A 82 4.65 -15.69 -0.79
CA MET A 82 4.32 -14.42 -0.16
C MET A 82 4.86 -14.37 1.27
N LEU A 83 5.09 -13.15 1.76
CA LEU A 83 5.37 -12.83 3.16
C LEU A 83 4.17 -12.05 3.71
N ARG A 84 3.72 -12.39 4.92
CA ARG A 84 2.70 -11.65 5.66
C ARG A 84 3.37 -10.89 6.79
N PHE A 85 3.15 -9.59 6.83
CA PHE A 85 3.60 -8.70 7.90
C PHE A 85 2.41 -8.32 8.77
N GLU A 86 2.60 -8.42 10.08
CA GLU A 86 1.66 -7.91 11.07
C GLU A 86 2.27 -6.65 11.67
N LEU A 87 1.51 -5.56 11.62
CA LEU A 87 1.96 -4.25 12.08
C LEU A 87 1.06 -3.77 13.21
N GLU A 88 1.65 -3.01 14.12
CA GLU A 88 0.96 -2.41 15.23
C GLU A 88 1.10 -0.89 15.14
N VAL A 89 -0.03 -0.20 15.00
CA VAL A 89 -0.07 1.26 14.91
C VAL A 89 -0.75 1.81 16.16
N PHE A 90 -0.19 2.87 16.72
CA PHE A 90 -0.76 3.55 17.88
C PHE A 90 -1.39 4.88 17.46
N GLU A 91 -2.70 5.01 17.72
CA GLU A 91 -3.44 6.26 17.59
C GLU A 91 -3.85 6.70 19.00
N GLY A 92 -3.05 7.59 19.60
CA GLY A 92 -3.11 7.86 21.04
C GLY A 92 -2.84 6.58 21.85
N ASN A 93 -3.79 6.20 22.72
CA ASN A 93 -3.68 4.97 23.52
C ASN A 93 -4.27 3.73 22.83
N LYS A 94 -4.79 3.86 21.60
CA LYS A 94 -5.44 2.75 20.89
C LYS A 94 -4.45 2.04 19.98
N LYS A 95 -4.25 0.75 20.22
CA LYS A 95 -3.52 -0.15 19.32
C LYS A 95 -4.41 -0.60 18.16
N ILE A 96 -3.92 -0.43 16.94
CA ILE A 96 -4.60 -0.79 15.70
C ILE A 96 -3.74 -1.85 14.99
N PRO A 97 -4.20 -3.11 14.92
CA PRO A 97 -3.50 -4.13 14.14
C PRO A 97 -3.73 -3.87 12.65
N LEU A 98 -2.67 -3.97 11.86
CA LEU A 98 -2.72 -3.97 10.40
C LEU A 98 -1.98 -5.21 9.90
N SER A 99 -2.30 -5.63 8.68
CA SER A 99 -1.47 -6.61 7.99
C SER A 99 -1.25 -6.18 6.54
N CYS A 100 -0.10 -6.57 5.99
CA CYS A 100 0.14 -6.49 4.56
C CYS A 100 0.81 -7.78 4.08
N ILE A 101 0.50 -8.16 2.84
CA ILE A 101 1.06 -9.35 2.22
C ILE A 101 1.81 -8.88 0.97
N CYS A 102 3.10 -9.22 0.92
CA CYS A 102 4.00 -8.86 -0.18
C CYS A 102 4.59 -10.13 -0.78
N GLN A 103 4.99 -10.11 -2.06
CA GLN A 103 5.74 -11.25 -2.59
C GLN A 103 7.09 -11.36 -1.86
N ASN A 104 7.60 -12.57 -1.72
CA ASN A 104 8.93 -12.80 -1.15
C ASN A 104 10.00 -12.48 -2.21
N ALA A 105 10.37 -11.19 -2.33
CA ALA A 105 11.36 -10.72 -3.28
C ALA A 105 12.12 -9.49 -2.78
N GLU A 106 13.43 -9.45 -2.99
CA GLU A 106 14.30 -8.35 -2.53
C GLU A 106 13.91 -6.99 -3.13
N THR A 107 13.40 -6.99 -4.36
CA THR A 107 12.99 -5.77 -5.07
C THR A 107 11.77 -5.10 -4.44
N ILE A 108 11.00 -5.82 -3.61
CA ILE A 108 9.82 -5.27 -2.94
C ILE A 108 10.29 -4.62 -1.64
N ARG A 109 9.92 -3.35 -1.47
CA ARG A 109 10.36 -2.56 -0.33
C ARG A 109 9.20 -1.78 0.27
N LEU A 110 9.13 -1.78 1.60
CA LEU A 110 8.27 -0.88 2.37
C LEU A 110 9.04 0.40 2.69
N VAL A 111 8.34 1.52 2.85
CA VAL A 111 8.99 2.81 3.12
C VAL A 111 9.03 3.05 4.63
N ALA A 112 10.19 3.40 5.17
CA ALA A 112 10.37 3.78 6.57
C ALA A 112 9.97 5.25 6.82
N PRO A 113 9.76 5.68 8.08
CA PRO A 113 9.39 7.07 8.40
C PRO A 113 10.36 8.13 7.89
N ASP A 114 11.64 7.79 7.76
CA ASP A 114 12.69 8.66 7.21
C ASP A 114 12.73 8.69 5.67
N GLY A 115 11.80 8.00 5.00
CA GLY A 115 11.71 7.89 3.55
C GLY A 115 12.61 6.82 2.92
N LYS A 116 13.44 6.12 3.71
CA LYS A 116 14.25 5.02 3.17
C LYS A 116 13.39 3.81 2.88
N ALA A 117 13.66 3.11 1.77
CA ALA A 117 12.95 1.87 1.49
C ALA A 117 13.71 0.67 2.06
N LYS A 118 13.01 -0.15 2.84
CA LYS A 118 13.51 -1.39 3.43
C LYS A 118 12.98 -2.59 2.66
N SER A 119 13.86 -3.51 2.28
CA SER A 119 13.43 -4.71 1.57
C SER A 119 12.62 -5.62 2.47
N VAL A 120 11.51 -6.16 1.95
CA VAL A 120 10.60 -7.05 2.68
C VAL A 120 11.30 -8.30 3.22
N VAL A 121 12.37 -8.75 2.58
CA VAL A 121 13.15 -9.93 3.03
C VAL A 121 14.15 -9.60 4.15
N THR A 122 14.36 -8.32 4.43
CA THR A 122 15.30 -7.82 5.46
C THR A 122 14.60 -7.22 6.68
N ILE A 123 13.29 -6.95 6.57
CA ILE A 123 12.48 -6.39 7.66
C ILE A 123 12.40 -7.38 8.82
N LYS A 124 12.55 -6.85 10.04
CA LYS A 124 12.49 -7.62 11.29
C LYS A 124 11.49 -7.00 12.25
N ILE A 125 11.15 -7.77 13.29
CA ILE A 125 10.34 -7.25 14.41
C ILE A 125 11.05 -6.04 15.01
N GLY A 126 10.29 -4.96 15.22
CA GLY A 126 10.80 -3.68 15.71
C GLY A 126 11.16 -2.68 14.59
N ASP A 127 11.18 -3.09 13.32
CA ASP A 127 11.31 -2.14 12.22
C ASP A 127 10.03 -1.33 12.03
N GLU A 128 10.19 -0.02 11.88
CA GLU A 128 9.09 0.89 11.55
C GLU A 128 8.94 1.07 10.04
N VAL A 129 7.69 1.18 9.60
CA VAL A 129 7.29 1.50 8.23
C VAL A 129 6.15 2.51 8.23
N LEU A 130 6.05 3.27 7.14
CA LEU A 130 5.00 4.25 6.93
C LEU A 130 3.67 3.57 6.59
N VAL A 131 2.66 4.05 7.29
CA VAL A 131 1.27 3.63 7.13
C VAL A 131 0.37 4.86 7.06
N HIS A 132 -0.71 4.73 6.30
CA HIS A 132 -1.82 5.67 6.33
C HIS A 132 -2.99 5.04 7.09
N ILE A 133 -3.53 5.73 8.09
CA ILE A 133 -4.75 5.32 8.79
C ILE A 133 -5.92 6.09 8.19
N GLY A 134 -6.91 5.37 7.67
CA GLY A 134 -8.11 5.99 7.12
C GLY A 134 -9.09 6.44 8.22
N PRO A 135 -10.05 7.33 7.89
CA PRO A 135 -11.03 7.86 8.85
C PRO A 135 -12.00 6.79 9.42
N GLY A 136 -11.99 5.56 8.88
CA GLY A 136 -12.83 4.46 9.34
C GLY A 136 -12.69 3.21 8.46
N ALA A 137 -13.43 2.15 8.79
CA ALA A 137 -13.53 0.99 7.91
C ALA A 137 -14.34 1.36 6.65
N THR A 138 -13.74 1.16 5.48
CA THR A 138 -14.44 1.32 4.21
C THR A 138 -14.84 -0.04 3.65
N HIS A 139 -16.02 -0.09 3.02
CA HIS A 139 -16.51 -1.23 2.23
C HIS A 139 -17.04 -0.66 0.91
N PHE A 140 -16.57 -1.19 -0.22
CA PHE A 140 -16.84 -0.68 -1.57
C PHE A 140 -16.54 0.81 -1.83
N GLY A 141 -15.65 1.41 -1.03
CA GLY A 141 -15.26 2.81 -1.16
C GLY A 141 -16.16 3.79 -0.40
N THR A 142 -17.13 3.32 0.38
CA THR A 142 -17.94 4.13 1.28
C THR A 142 -17.46 3.93 2.72
N ALA A 143 -17.32 5.01 3.48
CA ALA A 143 -17.02 4.94 4.91
C ALA A 143 -18.25 4.40 5.67
N ILE A 144 -18.10 3.32 6.43
CA ILE A 144 -19.22 2.72 7.19
C ILE A 144 -18.94 2.85 8.70
N LYS A 145 -19.96 3.27 9.46
CA LYS A 145 -19.99 3.22 10.94
C LYS A 145 -20.45 1.84 11.45
N GLU A 146 -20.03 0.76 10.81
CA GLU A 146 -20.42 -0.61 11.21
C GLU A 146 -19.18 -1.43 11.57
N SER A 147 -19.36 -2.36 12.51
CA SER A 147 -18.31 -3.30 12.93
C SER A 147 -18.18 -4.41 11.89
N ILE A 148 -17.27 -4.23 10.94
CA ILE A 148 -16.93 -5.25 9.94
C ILE A 148 -15.83 -6.15 10.52
N LEU A 149 -16.13 -7.45 10.65
CA LEU A 149 -15.15 -8.48 10.99
C LEU A 149 -14.62 -9.11 9.68
N GLU A 150 -13.44 -8.69 9.24
CA GLU A 150 -12.69 -9.39 8.18
C GLU A 150 -11.95 -10.58 8.83
N LYS A 151 -12.15 -11.81 8.31
CA LYS A 151 -11.54 -13.06 8.81
C LYS A 151 -10.40 -13.51 7.91
#